data_AF-A0A439L3S9-F1
#
_entry.id   AF-A0A439L3S9-F1
#
_cell.length_a   1.000
_cell.length_b   1.000
_cell.length_c   1.000
_cell.angle_alpha   90.00
_cell.angle_beta   90.00
_cell.angle_gamma   90.00
#
_symmetry.space_group_name_H-M   'P 1'
#
loop_
_entity.id
_entity.type
_entity.pdbx_description
1 polymer ?
#
loop_
_entity_poly.entity_id
_entity_poly.type
_entity_poly.pdbx_seq_one_letter_code
_entity_poly.pdbx_strand_id
1 'polypeptide(L)' 'HVAADEAGMRCDGVRCSALAGEVGKSTACGIYEVRPDVCRACMPGGDDCLMARRSHGLPTL' A
#
# COMPACT_ATOMS: atom_id res chain seq x y z
N HIS A 1 -11.92 0.05 -0.91
CA HIS A 1 -12.36 0.54 -2.25
C HIS A 1 -12.02 2.01 -2.38
N VAL A 2 -11.63 2.48 -3.58
CA VAL A 2 -11.25 3.89 -3.83
C VAL A 2 -12.40 4.83 -3.44
N ALA A 3 -12.12 6.10 -3.18
CA ALA A 3 -13.16 7.13 -3.08
C ALA A 3 -14.07 7.11 -4.34
N ALA A 4 -15.33 7.51 -4.19
CA ALA A 4 -16.32 7.42 -5.27
C ALA A 4 -15.98 8.28 -6.50
N ASP A 5 -15.12 9.27 -6.32
CA ASP A 5 -14.56 10.15 -7.35
C ASP A 5 -13.20 9.68 -7.90
N GLU A 6 -12.76 8.48 -7.49
CA GLU A 6 -11.46 7.89 -7.80
C GLU A 6 -10.23 8.74 -7.38
N ALA A 7 -10.44 9.89 -6.74
CA ALA A 7 -9.42 10.90 -6.48
C ALA A 7 -8.56 10.56 -5.25
N GLY A 8 -8.91 9.53 -4.48
CA GLY A 8 -8.24 9.25 -3.21
C GLY A 8 -8.44 7.85 -2.63
N MET A 9 -7.57 7.50 -1.69
CA MET A 9 -7.72 6.29 -0.89
C MET A 9 -8.85 6.46 0.12
N ARG A 10 -9.77 5.49 0.18
CA ARG A 10 -10.64 5.35 1.34
C ARG A 10 -9.86 4.70 2.48
N CYS A 11 -9.58 5.45 3.52
CA CYS A 11 -8.94 4.96 4.73
C CYS A 11 -9.99 4.53 5.78
N ASP A 12 -9.70 3.44 6.47
CA ASP A 12 -10.32 3.07 7.73
C ASP A 12 -9.29 3.35 8.85
N GLY A 13 -9.50 4.44 9.59
CA GLY A 13 -8.47 5.05 10.43
C GLY A 13 -7.27 5.52 9.62
N VAL A 14 -6.07 5.05 9.98
CA VAL A 14 -4.79 5.44 9.34
C VAL A 14 -4.36 4.53 8.18
N ARG A 15 -5.18 3.53 7.82
CA ARG A 15 -4.83 2.55 6.78
C ARG A 15 -5.86 2.56 5.65
N CYS A 16 -5.39 2.32 4.43
CA CYS A 16 -6.28 2.10 3.30
C CYS A 16 -7.18 0.88 3.54
N SER A 17 -8.49 1.04 3.33
CA SER A 17 -9.51 -0.02 3.50
C SER A 17 -9.30 -1.24 2.60
N ALA A 18 -8.53 -1.11 1.52
CA ALA A 18 -8.21 -2.22 0.61
C ALA A 18 -6.86 -2.89 0.93
N LEU A 19 -6.11 -2.41 1.92
CA LEU A 19 -4.85 -3.04 2.32
C LEU A 19 -5.16 -4.26 3.19
N ALA A 20 -4.98 -5.45 2.61
CA ALA A 20 -5.16 -6.72 3.29
C ALA A 20 -3.85 -7.18 3.95
N GLY A 21 -3.98 -7.87 5.09
CA GLY A 21 -2.86 -8.42 5.85
C GLY A 21 -2.23 -7.48 6.88
N GLU A 22 -1.03 -7.83 7.32
CA GLU A 22 -0.32 -7.20 8.43
C GLU A 22 1.01 -6.58 7.97
N VAL A 23 1.14 -5.27 8.15
CA VAL A 23 2.34 -4.50 7.79
C VAL A 23 3.54 -5.02 8.58
N GLY A 24 4.68 -5.19 7.92
CA GLY A 24 5.87 -5.79 8.52
C GLY A 24 5.87 -7.33 8.50
N LYS A 25 4.80 -7.99 8.00
CA LYS A 25 4.77 -9.43 7.78
C LYS A 25 4.43 -9.76 6.32
N SER A 26 3.15 -9.60 5.97
CA SER A 26 2.60 -9.89 4.65
C SER A 26 1.39 -8.99 4.43
N THR A 27 1.47 -8.15 3.41
CA THR A 27 0.36 -7.27 2.99
C THR A 27 0.22 -7.25 1.49
N ALA A 28 -1.01 -7.08 1.01
CA ALA A 28 -1.31 -6.89 -0.39
C ALA A 28 -2.45 -5.88 -0.58
N CYS A 29 -2.49 -5.25 -1.75
CA CYS A 29 -3.62 -4.40 -2.16
C CYS A 29 -4.71 -5.28 -2.76
N GLY A 30 -5.89 -5.32 -2.14
CA GLY A 30 -7.04 -6.10 -2.63
C GLY A 30 -7.72 -5.50 -3.86
N ILE A 31 -7.30 -4.33 -4.32
CA ILE A 31 -7.84 -3.62 -5.49
C ILE A 31 -6.74 -3.30 -6.52
N TYR A 32 -5.75 -4.20 -6.66
CA TYR A 32 -4.51 -3.93 -7.38
C TYR A 32 -4.71 -3.32 -8.80
N GLU A 33 -5.68 -3.83 -9.56
CA GLU A 33 -6.04 -3.34 -10.89
C GLU A 33 -6.45 -1.85 -10.90
N VAL A 34 -7.25 -1.45 -9.91
CA VAL A 34 -7.83 -0.10 -9.78
C VAL A 34 -7.11 0.73 -8.71
N ARG A 35 -5.82 0.46 -8.46
CA ARG A 35 -5.03 1.22 -7.49
C ARG A 35 -5.08 2.73 -7.82
N PRO A 36 -5.43 3.60 -6.87
CA PRO A 36 -5.33 5.04 -7.10
C PRO A 36 -3.87 5.45 -7.28
N ASP A 37 -3.62 6.58 -7.91
CA ASP A 37 -2.27 7.03 -8.30
C ASP A 37 -1.30 7.10 -7.12
N VAL A 38 -1.79 7.56 -5.96
CA VAL A 38 -1.02 7.59 -4.71
C VAL A 38 -0.53 6.21 -4.28
N CYS A 39 -1.33 5.15 -4.51
CA CYS A 39 -0.88 3.78 -4.27
C CYS A 39 0.13 3.34 -5.33
N ARG A 40 -0.02 3.75 -6.60
CA ARG A 40 0.89 3.36 -7.70
C ARG A 40 2.29 3.97 -7.56
N ALA A 41 2.43 5.10 -6.85
CA ALA A 41 3.74 5.68 -6.56
C ALA A 41 4.66 4.71 -5.78
N CYS A 42 4.09 3.93 -4.85
CA CYS A 42 4.85 2.91 -4.12
C CYS A 42 4.81 1.57 -4.88
N MET A 43 5.91 1.24 -5.56
CA MET A 43 6.06 -0.01 -6.30
C MET A 43 6.93 -1.02 -5.55
N PRO A 44 6.63 -2.33 -5.65
CA PRO A 44 7.49 -3.38 -5.09
C PRO A 44 8.94 -3.23 -5.55
N GLY A 45 9.89 -3.20 -4.62
CA GLY A 45 11.31 -3.04 -4.91
C GLY A 45 11.78 -1.60 -5.19
N GLY A 46 10.87 -0.63 -5.32
CA GLY A 46 11.22 0.79 -5.41
C GLY A 46 11.68 1.37 -4.09
N ASP A 47 12.21 2.60 -4.11
CA ASP A 47 12.81 3.25 -2.94
C ASP A 47 11.87 3.36 -1.74
N ASP A 48 10.62 3.78 -1.97
CA ASP A 48 9.59 3.86 -0.94
C ASP A 48 9.29 2.49 -0.31
N CYS A 49 9.25 1.45 -1.14
CA CYS A 49 9.05 0.08 -0.68
C CYS A 49 10.23 -0.39 0.17
N LEU A 50 11.47 -0.18 -0.29
CA LEU A 50 12.67 -0.58 0.44
C LEU A 50 12.84 0.21 1.74
N MET A 51 12.49 1.50 1.76
CA MET A 51 12.45 2.32 2.97
C MET A 51 11.48 1.75 4.00
N ALA A 52 10.24 1.43 3.58
CA ALA A 52 9.25 0.81 4.46
C ALA A 52 9.70 -0.58 4.94
N ARG A 53 10.33 -1.39 4.09
CA ARG A 53 10.86 -2.70 4.50
C ARG A 53 11.93 -2.55 5.57
N ARG A 54 12.87 -1.61 5.41
CA ARG A 54 13.90 -1.31 6.40
C ARG A 54 13.31 -0.85 7.74
N SER A 55 12.33 0.05 7.74
CA SER A 55 11.70 0.51 8.99
C SER A 55 10.99 -0.60 9.76
N HIS A 56 10.56 -1.65 9.06
CA HIS A 56 9.94 -2.84 9.64
C HIS A 56 10.89 -4.03 9.83
N GLY A 57 12.20 -3.87 9.60
CA GLY A 57 13.19 -4.95 9.75
C GLY A 57 13.05 -6.09 8.74
N LEU A 58 12.38 -5.84 7.62
CA LEU A 58 12.21 -6.81 6.52
C LEU A 58 13.44 -6.78 5.58
N PRO A 59 13.84 -7.93 5.01
CA PRO A 59 14.92 -8.00 4.02
C PRO A 59 14.53 -7.19 2.77
N THR A 60 15.47 -6.72 1.96
CA THR A 60 15.12 -6.11 0.66
C THR A 60 14.57 -7.19 -0.31
N LEU A 61 13.70 -6.78 -1.24
CA LEU A 61 13.23 -7.65 -2.33
C LEU A 61 14.31 -7.79 -3.40
#